data_AF-G2YV40-F1
#
_entry.id   AF-G2YV40-F1
#
_cell.length_a   1.000
_cell.length_b   1.000
_cell.length_c   1.000
_cell.angle_alpha   90.00
_cell.angle_beta   90.00
_cell.angle_gamma   90.00
#
_symmetry.space_group_name_H-M   'P 1'
#
loop_
_entity.id
_entity.type
_entity.pdbx_description
1 polymer ?
#
loop_
_entity_poly.entity_id
_entity_poly.type
_entity_poly.pdbx_seq_one_letter_code
_entity_poly.pdbx_strand_id
1 'polypeptide(L)'
;MSNSGITVDEECIEKFNEMKLQKKIKWIVYKINDEGTKVVVDTSSESADWEPFREVLVNAKALNKNKTQGKGPRYAVYDFNYDLANGEGQR
;
A
#
# COMPACT_ATOMS: atom_id res chain seq x y z
N MET A 1 7.68 7.29 -24.71
CA MET A 1 7.16 6.95 -23.38
C MET A 1 8.35 6.79 -22.45
N SER A 2 8.63 7.77 -21.59
CA SER A 2 9.72 7.69 -20.61
C SER A 2 9.32 6.75 -19.47
N ASN A 3 9.87 5.55 -19.43
CA ASN A 3 9.81 4.69 -18.24
C ASN A 3 10.91 5.16 -17.28
N SER A 4 10.58 5.44 -16.02
CA SER A 4 11.51 5.98 -15.02
C SER A 4 12.57 4.96 -14.55
N GLY A 5 12.47 3.70 -14.94
CA GLY A 5 13.42 2.65 -14.55
C GLY A 5 13.28 2.20 -13.09
N ILE A 6 12.17 2.58 -12.42
CA ILE A 6 11.88 2.16 -11.06
C ILE A 6 11.60 0.67 -11.02
N THR A 7 12.29 -0.04 -10.12
CA THR A 7 12.07 -1.47 -9.88
C THR A 7 11.17 -1.68 -8.66
N VAL A 8 10.64 -2.89 -8.50
CA VAL A 8 9.81 -3.26 -7.35
C VAL A 8 10.63 -4.18 -6.47
N ASP A 9 10.64 -3.93 -5.17
CA ASP A 9 11.30 -4.79 -4.20
C ASP A 9 10.59 -6.14 -4.09
N GLU A 10 11.35 -7.22 -3.89
CA GLU A 10 10.82 -8.58 -3.81
C GLU A 10 9.85 -8.72 -2.62
N GLU A 11 10.11 -8.03 -1.51
CA GLU A 11 9.22 -7.98 -0.35
C GLU A 11 7.81 -7.47 -0.71
N CYS A 12 7.69 -6.60 -1.71
CA CYS A 12 6.38 -6.11 -2.14
C CYS A 12 5.53 -7.22 -2.76
N ILE A 13 6.19 -8.10 -3.52
CA ILE A 13 5.57 -9.26 -4.19
C ILE A 13 5.21 -10.31 -3.14
N GLU A 14 6.11 -10.58 -2.19
CA GLU A 14 5.87 -11.50 -1.08
C GLU A 14 4.66 -11.07 -0.25
N LYS A 15 4.62 -9.81 0.22
CA LYS A 15 3.49 -9.27 0.99
C LYS A 15 2.17 -9.33 0.22
N PHE A 16 2.20 -9.03 -1.07
CA PHE A 16 1.01 -9.12 -1.91
C PHE A 16 0.53 -10.58 -2.04
N ASN A 17 1.45 -11.53 -2.22
CA ASN A 17 1.11 -12.94 -2.29
C ASN A 17 0.59 -13.47 -0.95
N GLU A 18 1.15 -13.04 0.19
CA GLU A 18 0.64 -13.33 1.53
C GLU A 18 -0.80 -12.83 1.69
N MET A 19 -1.08 -11.58 1.31
CA MET A 19 -2.44 -11.01 1.32
C MET A 19 -3.40 -11.84 0.44
N LYS A 20 -2.99 -12.16 -0.79
CA LYS A 20 -3.80 -12.89 -1.76
C LYS A 20 -4.10 -14.34 -1.34
N LEU A 21 -3.15 -15.03 -0.73
CA LEU A 21 -3.24 -16.47 -0.43
C LEU A 21 -3.65 -16.75 1.02
N GLN A 22 -3.11 -16.02 1.99
CA GLN A 22 -3.28 -16.31 3.41
C GLN A 22 -4.39 -15.47 4.07
N LYS A 23 -4.99 -14.49 3.37
CA LYS A 23 -6.07 -13.58 3.83
C LYS A 23 -5.83 -12.92 5.21
N LYS A 24 -4.62 -12.98 5.75
CA LYS A 24 -4.26 -12.39 7.05
C LYS A 24 -4.09 -10.89 6.92
N ILE A 25 -3.30 -10.47 5.92
CA ILE A 25 -3.08 -9.06 5.62
C ILE A 25 -4.34 -8.50 4.99
N LYS A 26 -4.84 -7.40 5.57
CA LYS A 26 -6.03 -6.68 5.08
C LYS A 26 -5.69 -5.48 4.23
N TRP A 27 -4.53 -4.88 4.46
CA TRP A 27 -4.05 -3.83 3.58
C TRP A 27 -2.54 -3.72 3.59
N ILE A 28 -2.02 -3.22 2.48
CA ILE A 28 -0.61 -2.95 2.25
C ILE A 28 -0.50 -1.56 1.65
N VAL A 29 0.41 -0.76 2.21
CA VAL A 29 0.82 0.54 1.70
C VAL A 29 2.26 0.42 1.22
N TYR A 30 2.52 0.93 0.02
CA TYR A 30 3.82 0.99 -0.62
C TYR A 30 4.24 2.43 -0.85
N LYS A 31 5.55 2.63 -0.93
CA LYS A 31 6.17 3.91 -1.27
C LYS A 31 7.28 3.72 -2.28
N ILE A 32 7.67 4.81 -2.92
CA ILE A 32 8.98 4.87 -3.57
C ILE A 32 10.01 5.17 -2.47
N ASN A 33 11.16 4.48 -2.50
CA ASN A 33 12.27 4.79 -1.59
C ASN A 33 12.76 6.23 -1.79
N ASP A 34 13.48 6.76 -0.80
CA ASP A 34 13.92 8.17 -0.82
C ASP A 34 14.89 8.48 -1.98
N GLU A 35 15.53 7.45 -2.54
CA GLU A 35 16.39 7.55 -3.71
C GLU A 35 15.62 7.63 -5.04
N GLY A 36 14.32 7.32 -5.04
CA GLY A 36 13.49 7.37 -6.24
C GLY A 36 13.71 6.20 -7.22
N THR A 37 14.31 5.09 -6.76
CA THR A 37 14.77 3.97 -7.59
C THR A 37 13.95 2.71 -7.44
N LYS A 38 13.28 2.51 -6.30
CA LYS A 38 12.55 1.28 -5.98
C LYS A 38 11.21 1.56 -5.32
N VAL A 39 10.21 0.73 -5.62
CA VAL A 39 8.99 0.60 -4.81
C VAL A 39 9.28 -0.36 -3.66
N VAL A 40 9.00 0.07 -2.43
CA VAL A 40 9.20 -0.69 -1.20
C VAL A 40 7.93 -0.71 -0.37
N VAL A 41 7.80 -1.69 0.52
CA VAL A 41 6.71 -1.74 1.50
C VAL A 41 6.88 -0.60 2.49
N ASP A 42 5.81 0.13 2.74
CA ASP A 42 5.77 1.18 3.76
C ASP A 42 5.16 0.66 5.05
N THR A 43 3.98 0.04 4.95
CA THR A 43 3.27 -0.54 6.09
C THR A 43 2.32 -1.62 5.59
N SER A 44 2.14 -2.69 6.36
CA SER A 44 1.12 -3.71 6.13
C SER A 44 0.42 -4.01 7.45
N SER A 45 -0.87 -4.32 7.41
CA SER A 45 -1.63 -4.69 8.61
C SER A 45 -2.60 -5.83 8.34
N GLU A 46 -2.87 -6.60 9.39
CA GLU A 46 -3.91 -7.63 9.43
C GLU A 46 -5.27 -7.08 9.91
N SER A 47 -5.30 -5.85 10.43
CA SER A 47 -6.56 -5.22 10.84
C SER A 47 -7.35 -4.74 9.62
N ALA A 48 -8.64 -5.07 9.59
CA ALA A 48 -9.59 -4.53 8.62
C ALA A 48 -10.03 -3.09 8.94
N ASP A 49 -9.56 -2.50 10.03
CA ASP A 49 -9.95 -1.14 10.42
C ASP A 49 -9.52 -0.12 9.35
N TRP A 50 -10.48 0.71 8.94
CA TRP A 50 -10.28 1.73 7.92
C TRP A 50 -9.43 2.91 8.41
N GLU A 51 -9.61 3.29 9.67
CA GLU A 51 -9.03 4.48 10.28
C GLU A 51 -7.49 4.41 10.31
N PRO A 52 -6.86 3.34 10.82
CA PRO A 52 -5.41 3.20 10.78
C PRO A 52 -4.84 3.23 9.36
N PHE A 53 -5.52 2.56 8.42
CA PHE A 53 -5.15 2.59 7.00
C PHE A 53 -5.17 4.01 6.43
N ARG A 54 -6.26 4.74 6.68
CA ARG A 54 -6.43 6.12 6.22
C ARG A 54 -5.41 7.06 6.85
N GLU A 55 -5.12 6.90 8.14
CA GLU A 55 -4.14 7.72 8.85
C GLU A 55 -2.75 7.58 8.26
N VAL A 56 -2.33 6.37 7.89
CA VAL A 56 -1.05 6.14 7.19
C VAL A 56 -1.00 6.94 5.88
N LEU A 57 -2.07 6.92 5.09
CA LEU A 57 -2.13 7.63 3.81
C LEU A 57 -2.14 9.16 3.95
N VAL A 58 -2.93 9.69 4.90
CA VAL A 58 -3.10 11.13 5.07
C VAL A 58 -1.87 11.77 5.71
N ASN A 59 -1.21 11.06 6.63
CA ASN A 59 -0.01 11.57 7.31
C ASN A 59 1.29 11.23 6.56
N ALA A 60 1.21 10.53 5.42
CA ALA A 60 2.36 10.16 4.63
C ALA A 60 3.13 11.38 4.13
N LYS A 61 4.45 11.35 4.35
CA LYS A 61 5.39 12.38 3.89
C LYS A 61 6.45 11.77 2.99
N ALA A 62 6.99 12.56 2.07
CA ALA A 62 8.11 12.18 1.23
C ALA A 62 8.99 13.40 0.95
N LEU A 63 10.25 13.15 0.60
CA LEU A 63 11.17 14.19 0.11
C LEU A 63 10.85 14.50 -1.35
N ASN A 64 10.79 15.78 -1.70
CA ASN A 64 10.78 16.19 -3.10
C ASN A 64 12.22 16.28 -3.66
N LYS A 65 12.34 16.66 -4.94
CA LYS A 65 13.64 16.86 -5.61
C LYS A 65 14.56 17.86 -4.90
N ASN A 66 14.01 18.79 -4.12
CA ASN A 66 14.74 19.80 -3.36
C ASN A 66 15.04 19.36 -1.92
N LYS A 67 14.84 18.07 -1.59
CA LYS A 67 14.99 17.51 -0.24
C LYS A 67 14.14 18.19 0.83
N THR A 68 13.02 18.81 0.44
CA THR A 68 12.04 19.33 1.39
C THR A 68 10.94 18.29 1.62
N GLN A 69 10.51 18.16 2.87
CA GLN A 69 9.47 17.22 3.24
C GLN A 69 8.10 17.79 2.85
N GLY A 70 7.35 17.06 2.04
CA GLY A 70 6.00 17.40 1.63
C GLY A 70 5.05 16.22 1.73
N LYS A 71 3.87 16.34 1.13
CA LYS A 71 2.92 15.23 1.00
C LYS A 71 3.60 14.08 0.24
N GLY A 72 3.56 12.89 0.82
CA GLY A 72 4.16 11.70 0.24
C GLY A 72 3.10 10.80 -0.38
N PRO A 73 2.91 10.80 -1.71
CA PRO A 73 1.96 9.89 -2.34
C PRO A 73 2.34 8.45 -2.02
N ARG A 74 1.32 7.62 -1.77
CA ARG A 74 1.46 6.19 -1.48
C ARG A 74 0.61 5.37 -2.44
N TYR A 75 1.10 4.20 -2.78
CA TYR A 75 0.28 3.18 -3.43
C TYR A 75 -0.28 2.28 -2.34
N ALA A 76 -1.51 1.82 -2.48
CA ALA A 76 -2.13 0.98 -1.48
C ALA A 76 -3.01 -0.08 -2.11
N VAL A 77 -3.04 -1.23 -1.46
CA VAL A 77 -3.96 -2.33 -1.72
C VAL A 77 -4.74 -2.56 -0.43
N TYR A 78 -6.06 -2.55 -0.52
CA TYR A 78 -6.96 -2.77 0.60
C TYR A 78 -7.96 -3.85 0.22
N ASP A 79 -8.02 -4.92 1.01
CA ASP A 79 -8.95 -6.03 0.88
C ASP A 79 -10.30 -5.60 1.46
N PHE A 80 -11.11 -4.96 0.60
CA PHE A 80 -12.41 -4.46 1.00
C PHE A 80 -13.44 -5.60 1.02
N ASN A 81 -13.75 -6.06 2.24
CA ASN A 81 -14.86 -6.99 2.47
C ASN A 81 -16.18 -6.23 2.51
N TYR A 82 -17.17 -6.67 1.73
CA TYR A 82 -18.53 -6.16 1.81
C TYR A 82 -19.57 -7.28 1.72
N ASP A 83 -20.69 -7.06 2.44
CA ASP A 83 -21.87 -7.91 2.35
C ASP A 83 -22.62 -7.60 1.05
N LEU A 84 -22.93 -8.65 0.28
CA LEU A 84 -23.85 -8.51 -0.84
C LEU A 84 -25.28 -8.44 -0.32
N ALA A 85 -26.12 -7.70 -1.04
CA ALA A 85 -27.53 -7.59 -0.72
C ALA A 85 -28.18 -8.97 -0.66
N ASN A 86 -29.22 -9.09 0.17
CA ASN A 86 -30.08 -10.28 0.27
C ASN A 86 -29.38 -11.59 0.66
N GLY A 87 -28.23 -11.54 1.33
CA GLY A 87 -27.57 -12.74 1.86
C GLY A 87 -26.85 -13.59 0.81
N GLU A 88 -26.53 -13.01 -0.35
CA GLU A 88 -25.79 -13.67 -1.43
C GLU A 88 -24.29 -13.91 -1.11
N GLY A 89 -23.86 -13.59 0.11
CA GLY A 89 -22.51 -13.83 0.64
C GLY A 89 -21.68 -12.56 0.83
N GLN A 90 -20.40 -12.75 1.10
CA GLN A 90 -19.41 -11.69 1.28
C GLN A 90 -18.38 -11.72 0.14
N ARG A 91 -17.96 -10.55 -0.32
CA ARG A 91 -16.89 -10.39 -1.32
C ARG A 91 -15.77 -9.53 -0.79
#